data_AF-A0A964HW14-F1
#
_entry.id   AF-A0A964HW14-F1
#
_cell.length_a   1.000
_cell.length_b   1.000
_cell.length_c   1.000
_cell.angle_alpha   90.00
_cell.angle_beta   90.00
_cell.angle_gamma   90.00
#
_symmetry.space_group_name_H-M   'P 1'
#
loop_
_entity.id
_entity.type
_entity.pdbx_description
1 polymer ?
#
loop_
_entity_poly.entity_id
_entity_poly.type
_entity_poly.pdbx_seq_one_letter_code
_entity_poly.pdbx_strand_id
1 'polypeptide(L)'
;MVWTFSRSSGAGGQNVNKNSTKATLTISLTDISCSETIRARLEESFDEQISITCQTSRSQWRNRVLCVEQLVEKLNEASAPPPAPRKKTRPTRGSVERRLDSKKRDSAKKQDRRLKE
;
A
#
# COMPACT_ATOMS: atom_id res chain seq x y z
N MET A 1 -15.24 9.68 16.02
CA MET A 1 -15.89 9.62 14.69
C MET A 1 -16.97 10.68 14.57
N VAL A 2 -16.95 11.45 13.49
CA VAL A 2 -17.92 12.50 13.19
C VAL A 2 -18.53 12.24 11.81
N TRP A 3 -19.85 12.37 11.70
CA TRP A 3 -20.58 12.23 10.43
C TRP A 3 -21.01 13.58 9.88
N THR A 4 -20.72 13.82 8.61
CA THR A 4 -21.22 14.98 7.86
C THR A 4 -22.04 14.48 6.67
N PHE A 5 -23.23 15.04 6.48
CA PHE A 5 -24.09 14.73 5.35
C PHE A 5 -24.23 15.94 4.44
N SER A 6 -24.09 15.74 3.15
CA SER A 6 -24.20 16.80 2.15
C SER A 6 -24.95 16.30 0.91
N ARG A 7 -25.22 17.22 -0.01
CA ARG A 7 -25.83 16.89 -1.30
C ARG A 7 -24.78 16.20 -2.16
N SER A 8 -25.20 15.17 -2.90
CA SER A 8 -24.32 14.46 -3.82
C SER A 8 -23.93 15.39 -4.97
N SER A 9 -22.68 15.31 -5.40
CA SER A 9 -22.19 16.10 -6.53
C SER A 9 -22.55 15.44 -7.85
N GLY A 10 -23.14 16.18 -8.79
CA GLY A 10 -23.38 15.70 -10.16
C GLY A 10 -24.57 16.39 -10.84
N ALA A 11 -24.65 16.27 -12.18
CA ALA A 11 -25.82 16.68 -12.93
C ALA A 11 -26.98 15.72 -12.61
N GLY A 12 -28.02 16.20 -11.91
CA GLY A 12 -29.13 15.35 -11.50
C GLY A 12 -30.37 16.14 -11.14
N GLY A 13 -31.54 15.54 -11.41
CA GLY A 13 -32.87 16.11 -11.17
C GLY A 13 -33.18 16.35 -9.69
N GLN A 14 -34.47 16.51 -9.37
CA GLN A 14 -34.93 16.96 -8.04
C GLN A 14 -34.35 16.19 -6.84
N ASN A 15 -34.06 14.89 -6.99
CA ASN A 15 -33.50 14.07 -5.90
C ASN A 15 -32.05 14.41 -5.53
N VAL A 16 -31.18 14.75 -6.49
CA VAL A 16 -29.76 15.10 -6.22
C VAL A 16 -29.69 16.47 -5.56
N ASN A 17 -30.58 17.36 -5.98
CA ASN A 17 -30.75 18.64 -5.33
C ASN A 17 -31.34 18.41 -3.93
N LYS A 18 -32.53 17.84 -3.77
CA LYS A 18 -33.24 17.91 -2.48
C LYS A 18 -32.63 17.05 -1.36
N ASN A 19 -32.00 15.92 -1.65
CA ASN A 19 -31.65 14.94 -0.62
C ASN A 19 -30.15 14.90 -0.30
N SER A 20 -29.80 15.09 0.98
CA SER A 20 -28.44 14.97 1.51
C SER A 20 -27.99 13.51 1.62
N THR A 21 -27.74 12.89 0.46
CA THR A 21 -27.41 11.46 0.35
C THR A 21 -25.91 11.19 0.49
N LYS A 22 -25.04 12.16 0.19
CA LYS A 22 -23.59 12.05 0.36
C LYS A 22 -23.24 12.00 1.84
N ALA A 23 -22.52 10.96 2.24
CA ALA A 23 -22.05 10.75 3.61
C ALA A 23 -20.54 10.90 3.68
N THR A 24 -20.06 11.66 4.65
CA THR A 24 -18.63 11.79 4.97
C THR A 24 -18.42 11.35 6.42
N LEU A 25 -17.49 10.43 6.62
CA LEU A 25 -17.04 9.94 7.92
C LEU A 25 -15.64 10.47 8.19
N THR A 26 -15.46 11.20 9.28
CA THR A 26 -14.15 11.68 9.74
C THR A 26 -13.80 11.02 11.08
N ILE A 27 -12.58 10.51 11.20
CA ILE A 27 -12.03 9.94 12.44
C ILE A 27 -10.63 10.48 12.69
N SER A 28 -10.36 10.87 13.94
CA SER A 28 -9.00 11.20 14.37
C SER A 28 -8.22 9.93 14.66
N LEU A 29 -6.96 9.84 14.24
CA LEU A 29 -6.10 8.69 14.56
C LEU A 29 -5.96 8.47 16.08
N THR A 30 -6.00 9.56 16.85
CA THR A 30 -5.95 9.53 18.32
C THR A 30 -7.16 8.83 18.95
N ASP A 31 -8.32 8.87 18.29
CA ASP A 31 -9.54 8.22 18.77
C ASP A 31 -9.52 6.69 18.54
N ILE A 32 -8.59 6.19 17.73
CA ILE A 32 -8.50 4.77 17.38
C ILE A 32 -7.74 4.03 18.46
N SER A 33 -8.45 3.16 19.19
CA SER A 33 -7.83 2.23 20.14
C SER A 33 -7.10 1.13 19.38
N CYS A 34 -5.76 1.13 19.45
CA CYS A 34 -4.90 0.15 18.80
C CYS A 34 -3.58 -0.01 19.57
N SER A 35 -2.81 -1.06 19.25
CA SER A 35 -1.47 -1.25 19.80
C SER A 35 -0.49 -0.23 19.24
N GLU A 36 0.59 0.05 19.97
CA GLU A 36 1.63 1.01 19.55
C GLU A 36 2.21 0.69 18.17
N THR A 37 2.39 -0.59 17.87
CA THR A 37 2.87 -1.08 16.57
C THR A 37 1.92 -0.77 15.42
N ILE A 38 0.62 -0.83 15.66
CA ILE A 38 -0.40 -0.49 14.67
C ILE A 38 -0.48 1.04 14.54
N ARG A 39 -0.43 1.76 15.67
CA ARG A 39 -0.43 3.23 15.67
C ARG A 39 0.70 3.80 14.83
N ALA A 40 1.93 3.32 15.01
CA ALA A 40 3.07 3.74 14.20
C ALA A 40 2.86 3.50 12.68
N ARG A 41 2.22 2.38 12.30
CA ARG A 41 1.90 2.10 10.88
C ARG A 41 0.78 2.98 10.34
N LEU A 42 -0.22 3.28 11.17
CA LEU A 42 -1.30 4.19 10.81
C LEU A 42 -0.78 5.62 10.62
N GLU A 43 0.13 6.07 11.48
CA GLU A 43 0.80 7.38 11.37
C GLU A 43 1.74 7.48 10.16
N GLU A 44 2.31 6.36 9.69
CA GLU A 44 3.07 6.32 8.43
C GLU A 44 2.14 6.38 7.20
N SER A 45 0.91 5.85 7.32
CA SER A 45 -0.02 5.70 6.19
C SER A 45 -1.03 6.85 6.05
N PHE A 46 -1.33 7.57 7.13
CA PHE A 46 -2.37 8.60 7.18
C PHE A 46 -1.90 9.83 7.95
N ASP A 47 -2.48 10.98 7.63
CA ASP A 47 -2.40 12.20 8.44
C ASP A 47 -3.19 12.03 9.76
N GLU A 48 -3.16 13.04 10.63
CA GLU A 48 -3.85 13.07 11.94
C GLU A 48 -5.34 12.66 11.88
N GLN A 49 -6.00 12.87 10.74
CA GLN A 49 -7.40 12.54 10.54
C GLN A 49 -7.64 11.81 9.22
N ILE A 50 -8.47 10.77 9.27
CA ILE A 50 -8.94 10.03 8.10
C ILE A 50 -10.36 10.51 7.78
N SER A 51 -10.57 10.98 6.55
CA SER A 51 -11.90 11.33 6.03
C SER A 51 -12.27 10.45 4.84
N ILE A 52 -13.46 9.85 4.88
CA ILE A 52 -13.98 8.97 3.82
C ILE A 52 -15.33 9.50 3.39
N THR A 53 -15.52 9.65 2.09
CA THR A 53 -16.73 10.23 1.50
C THR A 53 -17.36 9.27 0.50
N CYS A 54 -18.65 9.00 0.65
CA CYS A 54 -19.40 8.05 -0.17
C CYS A 54 -20.69 8.69 -0.68
N GLN A 55 -20.92 8.59 -1.99
CA GLN A 55 -22.10 9.14 -2.66
C GLN A 55 -22.62 8.25 -3.81
N THR A 56 -22.24 6.97 -3.81
CA THR A 56 -22.55 6.03 -4.89
C THR A 56 -24.02 5.62 -4.94
N SER A 57 -24.70 5.62 -3.79
CA SER A 57 -26.11 5.26 -3.68
C SER A 57 -27.02 6.48 -3.53
N ARG A 58 -28.26 6.34 -3.99
CA ARG A 58 -29.36 7.28 -3.69
C ARG A 58 -29.85 7.24 -2.23
N SER A 59 -29.35 6.30 -1.42
CA SER A 59 -29.72 6.14 -0.01
C SER A 59 -28.58 6.59 0.91
N GLN A 60 -28.88 7.52 1.82
CA GLN A 60 -27.95 7.97 2.85
C GLN A 60 -27.48 6.80 3.72
N TRP A 61 -28.37 5.88 4.10
CA TRP A 61 -28.02 4.72 4.91
C TRP A 61 -27.01 3.81 4.18
N ARG A 62 -27.24 3.54 2.90
CA ARG A 62 -26.32 2.73 2.08
C ARG A 62 -24.95 3.40 1.98
N ASN A 63 -24.90 4.73 1.79
CA ASN A 63 -23.65 5.47 1.74
C ASN A 63 -22.91 5.49 3.09
N ARG A 64 -23.61 5.51 4.22
CA ARG A 64 -22.99 5.36 5.54
C ARG A 64 -22.32 4.00 5.69
N VAL A 65 -23.02 2.93 5.33
CA VAL A 65 -22.46 1.56 5.39
C VAL A 65 -21.20 1.46 4.53
N LEU A 66 -21.25 1.95 3.30
CA LEU A 66 -20.08 1.97 2.39
C LEU A 66 -18.88 2.73 2.97
N CYS A 67 -19.12 3.85 3.66
CA CYS A 67 -18.04 4.62 4.28
C CYS A 67 -17.38 3.90 5.46
N VAL A 68 -18.16 3.13 6.22
CA VAL A 68 -17.61 2.28 7.27
C VAL A 68 -16.82 1.12 6.67
N GLU A 69 -17.34 0.45 5.64
CA GLU A 69 -16.65 -0.65 4.95
C GLU A 69 -15.30 -0.20 4.39
N GLN A 70 -15.27 0.94 3.68
CA GLN A 70 -14.01 1.51 3.16
C GLN A 70 -13.05 1.94 4.27
N LEU A 71 -13.56 2.43 5.40
CA LEU A 71 -12.70 2.76 6.54
C LEU A 71 -12.02 1.52 7.09
N VAL A 72 -12.78 0.46 7.29
CA VAL A 72 -12.26 -0.82 7.82
C VAL A 72 -11.23 -1.40 6.85
N GLU A 73 -11.50 -1.38 5.55
CA GLU A 73 -10.55 -1.84 4.54
C GLU A 73 -9.23 -1.06 4.59
N LYS A 74 -9.29 0.27 4.62
CA LYS A 74 -8.10 1.13 4.71
C LYS A 74 -7.30 0.91 5.99
N LEU A 75 -7.99 0.79 7.13
CA LEU A 75 -7.32 0.52 8.41
C LEU A 75 -6.67 -0.86 8.41
N ASN A 76 -7.31 -1.88 7.84
CA ASN A 76 -6.74 -3.21 7.72
C ASN A 76 -5.49 -3.22 6.84
N GLU A 77 -5.53 -2.57 5.67
CA GLU A 77 -4.40 -2.46 4.76
C GLU A 77 -3.20 -1.76 5.43
N ALA A 78 -3.44 -0.61 6.08
CA ALA A 78 -2.39 0.12 6.78
C ALA A 78 -1.85 -0.63 8.01
N SER A 79 -2.70 -1.38 8.72
CA SER A 79 -2.27 -2.16 9.88
C SER A 79 -1.47 -3.41 9.50
N ALA A 80 -1.53 -3.84 8.23
CA ALA A 80 -0.90 -5.07 7.77
C ALA A 80 0.62 -5.02 7.99
N PRO A 81 1.23 -6.14 8.41
CA PRO A 81 2.68 -6.21 8.53
C PRO A 81 3.35 -6.04 7.16
N PRO A 82 4.53 -5.37 7.11
CA PRO A 82 5.27 -5.26 5.86
C PRO A 82 5.60 -6.65 5.32
N PRO A 83 5.73 -6.79 3.99
CA PRO A 83 6.06 -8.07 3.38
C PRO A 83 7.37 -8.62 3.95
N ALA A 84 7.46 -9.94 4.05
CA ALA A 84 8.63 -10.59 4.59
C ALA A 84 9.90 -10.12 3.84
N PRO A 85 10.98 -9.74 4.55
CA PRO A 85 12.17 -9.22 3.91
C PRO A 85 12.75 -10.26 2.95
N ARG A 86 12.96 -9.85 1.70
CA ARG A 86 13.54 -10.74 0.68
C ARG A 86 14.97 -11.10 1.09
N LYS A 87 15.22 -12.39 1.30
CA LYS A 87 16.58 -12.91 1.46
C LYS A 87 17.26 -12.98 0.10
N LYS A 88 18.41 -12.31 -0.06
CA LYS A 88 19.20 -12.40 -1.30
C LYS A 88 19.61 -13.85 -1.54
N THR A 89 19.39 -14.33 -2.76
CA THR A 89 19.84 -15.66 -3.17
C THR A 89 21.36 -15.68 -3.30
N ARG A 90 22.00 -16.74 -2.83
CA ARG A 90 23.43 -16.96 -3.08
C ARG A 90 23.67 -17.18 -4.59
N PRO A 91 24.83 -16.81 -5.14
CA PRO A 91 25.20 -17.19 -6.50
C PRO A 91 25.07 -18.71 -6.70
N THR A 92 24.56 -19.13 -7.85
CA THR A 92 24.39 -20.55 -8.15
C THR A 92 25.73 -21.26 -8.32
N ARG A 93 25.79 -22.56 -8.03
CA ARG A 93 27.01 -23.37 -8.21
C ARG A 93 27.58 -23.24 -9.63
N GLY A 94 26.72 -23.31 -10.65
CA GLY A 94 27.13 -23.12 -12.04
C GLY A 94 27.69 -21.72 -12.34
N SER A 95 27.21 -20.67 -11.66
CA SER A 95 27.82 -19.34 -11.76
C SER A 95 29.23 -19.31 -11.16
N VAL A 96 29.45 -20.03 -10.06
CA VAL A 96 30.76 -20.14 -9.43
C VAL A 96 31.72 -20.95 -10.30
N GLU A 97 31.28 -22.09 -10.84
CA GLU A 97 32.04 -22.94 -11.76
C GLU A 97 32.45 -22.18 -13.03
N ARG A 98 31.49 -21.51 -13.72
CA ARG A 98 31.79 -20.70 -14.91
C ARG A 98 32.81 -19.61 -14.64
N ARG A 99 32.71 -18.92 -13.49
CA ARG A 99 33.70 -17.90 -13.09
C ARG A 99 35.09 -18.51 -12.90
N LEU A 100 35.19 -19.67 -12.25
CA LEU A 100 36.46 -20.36 -12.03
C LEU A 100 37.08 -20.82 -13.35
N ASP A 101 36.27 -21.36 -14.26
CA ASP A 101 36.73 -21.80 -15.58
C ASP A 101 37.20 -20.63 -16.44
N SER A 102 36.44 -19.52 -16.48
CA SER A 102 36.89 -18.31 -17.17
C SER A 102 38.21 -17.81 -16.59
N LYS A 103 38.35 -17.79 -15.26
CA LYS A 103 39.61 -17.41 -14.59
C LYS A 103 40.77 -18.32 -15.00
N LYS A 104 40.56 -19.63 -15.11
CA LYS A 104 41.57 -20.59 -15.58
C LYS A 104 41.98 -20.33 -17.03
N ARG A 105 40.99 -20.15 -17.94
CA ARG A 105 41.23 -19.86 -19.36
C ARG A 105 42.02 -18.56 -19.55
N ASP A 106 41.65 -17.51 -18.83
CA ASP A 106 42.35 -16.22 -18.89
C ASP A 106 43.79 -16.32 -18.39
N SER A 107 44.03 -17.11 -17.34
CA SER A 107 45.37 -17.38 -16.83
C SER A 107 46.22 -18.12 -17.87
N ALA A 108 45.70 -19.19 -18.47
CA ALA A 108 46.38 -19.95 -19.52
C ALA A 108 46.73 -19.05 -20.72
N LYS A 109 45.76 -18.27 -21.20
CA LYS A 109 45.97 -17.30 -22.28
C LYS A 109 47.03 -16.23 -21.97
N LYS A 110 47.23 -15.89 -20.69
CA LYS A 110 48.30 -14.96 -20.28
C LYS A 110 49.68 -15.64 -20.26
N GLN A 111 49.75 -16.92 -19.84
CA GLN A 111 51.00 -17.69 -19.83
C GLN A 111 51.52 -17.94 -21.26
N ASP A 112 50.65 -18.37 -22.17
CA ASP A 112 51.01 -18.61 -23.59
C ASP A 112 51.54 -17.37 -24.29
N ARG A 113 51.10 -16.18 -23.89
CA ARG A 113 51.62 -14.91 -24.42
C ARG A 113 53.04 -14.60 -23.95
N ARG A 114 53.43 -15.05 -22.75
CA ARG A 114 54.78 -14.87 -22.20
C ARG A 114 55.79 -15.86 -22.79
N LEU A 115 55.34 -17.06 -23.15
CA LEU A 115 56.19 -18.13 -23.69
C LEU A 115 56.55 -17.96 -25.17
N LYS A 116 56.17 -16.83 -25.81
CA LYS A 116 56.33 -16.59 -27.24
C LYS A 116 57.57 -15.76 -27.60
N GLU A 117 58.54 -15.63 -26.69
CA GLU A 117 59.91 -15.14 -26.95
C GLU A 117 60.89 -16.32 -26.96
#